data_AF-A0A661PRA3-F1
#
_entry.id   AF-A0A661PRA3-F1
#
_cell.length_a   1.000
_cell.length_b   1.000
_cell.length_c   1.000
_cell.angle_alpha   90.00
_cell.angle_beta   90.00
_cell.angle_gamma   90.00
#
_symmetry.space_group_name_H-M   'P 1'
#
loop_
_entity.id
_entity.type
_entity.pdbx_description
1 polymer ?
#
loop_
_entity_poly.entity_id
_entity_poly.type
_entity_poly.pdbx_seq_one_letter_code
_entity_poly.pdbx_strand_id
1 'polypeptide(L)'
;MNPFQDRALQYLHSGLGFPIPSAYPYEKFPPLKGWTGRNGKEPDEAQVSFWIDRYPDSNILLRMAPDVIGIDVDHYDDKRGADTLRDIAQKHGRLPVTMVSTARTLPSGIYWFRLHPWMDSDAMRDPGEHIEVIRYGHRYAVAPPSWHPGARARYRWTQRGTVVPVKANLALLPTEWYVHLTRGCSCFDVERAERKMMMRRVMNRPSGEAGRKAAREDLTKASEALSHASPGSRNNMLSSIAGRFLLYDSVLNGVLDDVEIMFKLYHAGLAAGLEKHETDNTIRSARDWAIREGMNRE
;
A
#
# COMPACT_ATOMS: atom_id res chain seq x y z
N MET A 1 12.73 28.55 -2.06
CA MET A 1 11.73 27.51 -1.70
C MET A 1 12.46 26.42 -0.93
N ASN A 2 12.08 26.24 0.31
CA ASN A 2 12.68 25.33 1.28
C ASN A 2 11.79 24.09 1.37
N PRO A 3 12.14 22.95 0.74
CA PRO A 3 11.17 21.89 0.49
C PRO A 3 10.50 21.38 1.77
N PHE A 4 11.30 21.07 2.79
CA PHE A 4 10.77 20.53 4.05
C PHE A 4 9.93 21.56 4.80
N GLN A 5 10.48 22.77 5.02
CA GLN A 5 9.78 23.85 5.71
C GLN A 5 8.43 24.17 5.06
N ASP A 6 8.40 24.26 3.72
CA ASP A 6 7.22 24.77 3.01
C ASP A 6 6.09 23.73 2.93
N ARG A 7 6.39 22.42 3.03
CA ARG A 7 5.41 21.36 2.67
C ARG A 7 5.32 20.17 3.63
N ALA A 8 6.23 20.00 4.60
CA ALA A 8 6.21 18.80 5.44
C ALA A 8 4.87 18.60 6.17
N LEU A 9 4.33 19.63 6.82
CA LEU A 9 3.02 19.52 7.49
C LEU A 9 1.88 19.15 6.53
N GLN A 10 1.90 19.70 5.31
CA GLN A 10 0.90 19.34 4.29
C GLN A 10 0.99 17.87 3.88
N TYR A 11 2.21 17.32 3.78
CA TYR A 11 2.38 15.89 3.54
C TYR A 11 1.88 15.04 4.70
N LEU A 12 2.17 15.43 5.95
CA LEU A 12 1.66 14.73 7.13
C LEU A 12 0.13 14.68 7.13
N HIS A 13 -0.54 15.82 6.84
CA HIS A 13 -2.00 15.92 6.84
C HIS A 13 -2.67 15.33 5.59
N SER A 14 -1.93 15.16 4.48
CA SER A 14 -2.47 14.63 3.22
C SER A 14 -2.94 13.17 3.31
N GLY A 15 -2.43 12.42 4.30
CA GLY A 15 -2.62 10.98 4.40
C GLY A 15 -1.80 10.15 3.41
N LEU A 16 -0.91 10.76 2.61
CA LEU A 16 -0.02 10.04 1.69
C LEU A 16 1.11 9.31 2.41
N GLY A 17 1.53 9.83 3.56
CA GLY A 17 2.63 9.26 4.33
C GLY A 17 3.19 10.22 5.38
N PHE A 18 4.36 9.88 5.89
CA PHE A 18 5.04 10.58 6.96
C PHE A 18 6.32 11.23 6.44
N PRO A 19 6.41 12.57 6.47
CA PRO A 19 7.57 13.30 5.94
C PRO A 19 8.77 13.17 6.88
N ILE A 20 9.93 12.82 6.33
CA ILE A 20 11.20 12.72 7.05
C ILE A 20 12.21 13.57 6.29
N PRO A 21 12.98 14.47 6.93
CA PRO A 21 13.97 15.26 6.22
C PRO A 21 15.14 14.35 5.80
N SER A 22 15.76 14.67 4.67
CA SER A 22 17.11 14.19 4.38
C SER A 22 18.10 14.73 5.42
N ALA A 23 19.15 13.96 5.73
CA ALA A 23 20.17 14.36 6.70
C ALA A 23 20.98 15.59 6.24
N TYR A 24 21.01 15.84 4.92
CA TYR A 24 21.67 16.98 4.31
C TYR A 24 20.70 17.76 3.40
N PRO A 25 20.86 19.09 3.30
CA PRO A 25 20.07 19.93 2.40
C PRO A 25 20.07 19.42 0.96
N TYR A 26 18.91 19.43 0.31
CA TYR A 26 18.74 19.06 -1.11
C TYR A 26 19.24 17.66 -1.54
N GLU A 27 19.65 16.81 -0.59
CA GLU A 27 20.08 15.44 -0.85
C GLU A 27 18.93 14.43 -0.77
N LYS A 28 19.04 13.32 -1.49
CA LYS A 28 18.01 12.25 -1.46
C LYS A 28 18.29 11.14 -0.44
N PHE A 29 19.48 11.17 0.14
CA PHE A 29 20.03 10.17 1.03
C PHE A 29 21.20 10.80 1.81
N PRO A 30 21.48 10.39 3.07
CA PRO A 30 20.72 9.44 3.87
C PRO A 30 19.49 10.07 4.54
N PRO A 31 18.48 9.27 4.90
CA PRO A 31 17.43 9.71 5.81
C PRO A 31 17.96 9.84 7.23
N LEU A 32 17.23 10.55 8.09
CA LEU A 32 17.46 10.48 9.53
C LEU A 32 17.32 9.04 10.04
N LYS A 33 18.28 8.59 10.85
CA LYS A 33 18.32 7.22 11.38
C LYS A 33 17.09 6.92 12.25
N GLY A 34 16.48 5.75 12.04
CA GLY A 34 15.37 5.24 12.86
C GLY A 34 13.96 5.65 12.41
N TRP A 35 13.82 6.38 11.29
CA TRP A 35 12.52 6.87 10.81
C TRP A 35 12.03 6.14 9.53
N THR A 36 12.94 5.51 8.78
CA THR A 36 12.63 4.79 7.54
C THR A 36 12.72 3.27 7.69
N GLY A 37 12.23 2.53 6.70
CA GLY A 37 12.27 1.05 6.65
C GLY A 37 11.27 0.39 7.59
N ARG A 38 11.24 -0.95 7.57
CA ARG A 38 10.21 -1.76 8.26
C ARG A 38 9.97 -1.39 9.73
N ASN A 39 11.04 -1.08 10.47
CA ASN A 39 10.99 -0.75 11.90
C ASN A 39 11.08 0.75 12.20
N GLY A 40 11.07 1.61 11.19
CA GLY A 40 11.17 3.05 11.41
C GLY A 40 9.91 3.63 12.06
N LYS A 41 10.11 4.69 12.86
CA LYS A 41 9.03 5.40 13.55
C LYS A 41 8.23 6.28 12.60
N GLU A 42 6.98 6.54 12.98
CA GLU A 42 6.11 7.52 12.33
C GLU A 42 6.20 8.83 13.14
N PRO A 43 6.66 9.95 12.55
CA PRO A 43 6.64 11.24 13.20
C PRO A 43 5.20 11.75 13.36
N ASP A 44 4.92 12.38 14.50
CA ASP A 44 3.74 13.20 14.71
C ASP A 44 4.00 14.67 14.32
N GLU A 45 2.99 15.52 14.49
CA GLU A 45 3.06 16.92 14.10
C GLU A 45 4.12 17.71 14.89
N ALA A 46 4.30 17.41 16.18
CA ALA A 46 5.32 18.05 17.00
C ALA A 46 6.72 17.70 16.51
N GLN A 47 6.95 16.42 16.18
CA GLN A 47 8.21 15.97 15.61
C GLN A 47 8.50 16.58 14.23
N VAL A 48 7.48 16.68 13.37
CA VAL A 48 7.63 17.33 12.05
C VAL A 48 7.92 18.83 12.22
N SER A 49 7.25 19.51 13.13
CA SER A 49 7.47 20.94 13.42
C SER A 49 8.89 21.19 13.92
N PHE A 50 9.39 20.35 14.83
CA PHE A 50 10.79 20.40 15.27
C PHE A 50 11.78 20.25 14.10
N TRP A 51 11.49 19.40 13.12
CA TRP A 51 12.35 19.24 11.95
C TRP A 51 12.25 20.37 10.94
N ILE A 52 11.11 21.07 10.86
CA ILE A 52 10.98 22.26 10.01
C ILE A 52 12.01 23.32 10.40
N ASP A 53 12.21 23.53 11.71
CA ASP A 53 13.19 24.51 12.19
C ASP A 53 14.64 24.03 11.99
N ARG A 54 14.89 22.73 12.12
CA ARG A 54 16.24 22.16 12.08
C ARG A 54 16.75 21.83 10.68
N TYR A 55 15.85 21.48 9.76
CA TYR A 55 16.17 21.00 8.41
C TYR A 55 15.30 21.67 7.34
N PRO A 56 15.19 23.01 7.31
CA PRO A 56 14.20 23.70 6.48
C PRO A 56 14.37 23.42 4.98
N ASP A 57 15.61 23.33 4.50
CA ASP A 57 16.01 23.17 3.11
C ASP A 57 16.30 21.70 2.71
N SER A 58 16.13 20.75 3.64
CA SER A 58 16.19 19.34 3.33
C SER A 58 15.10 18.92 2.34
N ASN A 59 15.37 17.83 1.62
CA ASN A 59 14.34 17.16 0.84
C ASN A 59 13.35 16.42 1.75
N ILE A 60 12.17 16.17 1.21
CA ILE A 60 11.09 15.42 1.86
C ILE A 60 11.22 13.94 1.44
N LEU A 61 11.70 13.12 2.37
CA LEU A 61 11.71 11.66 2.24
C LEU A 61 10.40 11.14 2.86
N LEU A 62 9.43 10.84 2.02
CA LEU A 62 8.10 10.43 2.44
C LEU A 62 8.06 8.91 2.68
N ARG A 63 8.01 8.52 3.96
CA ARG A 63 7.64 7.15 4.34
C ARG A 63 6.16 6.97 4.00
N MET A 64 5.83 6.02 3.13
CA MET A 64 4.45 5.84 2.65
C MET A 64 3.48 5.58 3.80
N ALA A 65 2.23 6.00 3.67
CA ALA A 65 1.16 5.50 4.54
C ALA A 65 0.93 4.00 4.26
N PRO A 66 0.46 3.20 5.24
CA PRO A 66 0.30 1.75 5.06
C PRO A 66 -0.61 1.37 3.89
N ASP A 67 -1.60 2.20 3.57
CA ASP A 67 -2.59 1.99 2.51
C ASP A 67 -2.28 2.80 1.24
N VAL A 68 -1.03 3.22 1.05
CA VAL A 68 -0.56 3.95 -0.13
C VAL A 68 0.72 3.31 -0.66
N ILE A 69 0.81 3.18 -1.98
CA ILE A 69 2.04 2.74 -2.66
C ILE A 69 2.41 3.71 -3.79
N GLY A 70 3.68 3.67 -4.17
CA GLY A 70 4.19 4.25 -5.41
C GLY A 70 4.74 3.16 -6.31
N ILE A 71 4.39 3.19 -7.59
CA ILE A 71 5.08 2.42 -8.63
C ILE A 71 6.06 3.39 -9.30
N ASP A 72 7.34 3.27 -8.97
CA ASP A 72 8.40 4.14 -9.50
C ASP A 72 8.90 3.60 -10.83
N VAL A 73 8.63 4.34 -11.90
CA VAL A 73 8.96 3.95 -13.26
C VAL A 73 10.14 4.77 -13.74
N ASP A 74 11.26 4.10 -13.96
CA ASP A 74 12.45 4.70 -14.55
C ASP A 74 12.46 4.50 -16.07
N HIS A 75 12.33 5.60 -16.81
CA HIS A 75 12.38 5.57 -18.26
C HIS A 75 13.17 6.77 -18.80
N TYR A 76 14.48 6.60 -18.85
CA TYR A 76 15.45 7.59 -19.32
C TYR A 76 16.77 6.88 -19.62
N ASP A 77 17.62 7.47 -20.47
CA ASP A 77 18.90 6.90 -20.90
C ASP A 77 18.75 5.45 -21.43
N ASP A 78 19.34 4.47 -20.76
CA ASP A 78 19.27 3.03 -21.03
C ASP A 78 18.09 2.33 -20.33
N LYS A 79 17.43 2.99 -19.37
CA LYS A 79 16.30 2.41 -18.63
C LYS A 79 15.02 2.38 -19.44
N ARG A 80 14.28 1.28 -19.33
CA ARG A 80 13.09 0.97 -20.15
C ARG A 80 11.84 0.65 -19.32
N GLY A 81 11.68 1.24 -18.14
CA GLY A 81 10.57 0.94 -17.22
C GLY A 81 9.18 1.14 -17.82
N ALA A 82 8.99 2.13 -18.69
CA ALA A 82 7.69 2.32 -19.37
C ALA A 82 7.37 1.22 -20.40
N ASP A 83 8.37 0.55 -20.98
CA ASP A 83 8.17 -0.61 -21.84
C ASP A 83 7.81 -1.83 -20.98
N THR A 84 8.57 -2.08 -19.89
CA THR A 84 8.22 -3.10 -18.88
C THR A 84 6.79 -2.93 -18.37
N LEU A 85 6.38 -1.69 -18.06
CA LEU A 85 5.03 -1.38 -17.58
C LEU A 85 3.96 -1.72 -18.63
N ARG A 86 4.24 -1.47 -19.90
CA ARG A 86 3.33 -1.78 -21.02
C ARG A 86 3.13 -3.29 -21.14
N ASP A 87 4.21 -4.07 -21.04
CA ASP A 87 4.16 -5.53 -21.16
C ASP A 87 3.41 -6.17 -19.98
N ILE A 88 3.59 -5.65 -18.76
CA ILE A 88 2.80 -6.05 -17.59
C ILE A 88 1.32 -5.70 -17.80
N ALA A 89 1.03 -4.48 -18.28
CA ALA A 89 -0.33 -4.01 -18.50
C ALA A 89 -1.09 -4.82 -19.58
N GLN A 90 -0.39 -5.39 -20.56
CA GLN A 90 -1.00 -6.32 -21.53
C GLN A 90 -1.52 -7.60 -20.87
N LYS A 91 -0.87 -8.06 -19.79
CA LYS A 91 -1.22 -9.29 -19.08
C LYS A 91 -2.19 -9.07 -17.91
N HIS A 92 -2.06 -7.95 -17.23
CA HIS A 92 -2.75 -7.66 -15.95
C HIS A 92 -3.69 -6.46 -16.00
N GLY A 93 -3.93 -5.92 -17.20
CA GLY A 93 -4.76 -4.73 -17.39
C GLY A 93 -3.99 -3.42 -17.17
N ARG A 94 -4.52 -2.32 -17.72
CA ARG A 94 -3.91 -0.99 -17.60
C ARG A 94 -4.11 -0.44 -16.19
N LEU A 95 -3.07 0.19 -15.64
CA LEU A 95 -3.23 1.01 -14.44
C LEU A 95 -4.19 2.19 -14.74
N PRO A 96 -5.10 2.53 -13.81
CA PRO A 96 -5.93 3.70 -13.94
C PRO A 96 -5.10 4.98 -13.86
N VAL A 97 -5.60 6.05 -14.46
CA VAL A 97 -4.99 7.39 -14.32
C VAL A 97 -5.00 7.79 -12.85
N THR A 98 -3.83 8.21 -12.36
CA THR A 98 -3.64 8.60 -10.96
C THR A 98 -2.67 9.78 -10.82
N MET A 99 -2.39 10.22 -9.60
CA MET A 99 -1.38 11.23 -9.32
C MET A 99 0.02 10.68 -9.63
N VAL A 100 0.80 11.45 -10.39
CA VAL A 100 2.19 11.10 -10.72
C VAL A 100 3.12 12.20 -10.25
N SER A 101 4.19 11.85 -9.54
CA SER A 101 5.25 12.78 -9.16
C SER A 101 6.54 12.45 -9.92
N THR A 102 7.20 13.46 -10.47
CA THR A 102 8.45 13.27 -11.21
C THR A 102 9.34 14.52 -11.17
N ALA A 103 10.65 14.35 -11.22
CA ALA A 103 11.59 15.43 -11.51
C ALA A 103 12.01 15.45 -12.99
N ARG A 104 11.57 14.46 -13.78
CA ARG A 104 11.89 14.29 -15.20
C ARG A 104 10.66 14.58 -16.05
N THR A 105 10.69 14.20 -17.33
CA THR A 105 9.53 14.12 -18.20
C THR A 105 8.86 12.76 -18.05
N LEU A 106 7.55 12.72 -18.28
CA LEU A 106 6.84 11.46 -18.44
C LEU A 106 7.45 10.66 -19.62
N PRO A 107 7.37 9.32 -19.61
CA PRO A 107 6.65 8.48 -18.65
C PRO A 107 7.41 8.17 -17.34
N SER A 108 8.61 8.72 -17.11
CA SER A 108 9.35 8.47 -15.87
C SER A 108 8.75 9.21 -14.67
N GLY A 109 8.56 8.48 -13.56
CA GLY A 109 8.05 9.03 -12.32
C GLY A 109 7.39 7.98 -11.42
N ILE A 110 6.98 8.44 -10.24
CA ILE A 110 6.27 7.63 -9.25
C ILE A 110 4.77 7.79 -9.47
N TYR A 111 4.08 6.67 -9.75
CA TYR A 111 2.63 6.58 -9.93
C TYR A 111 2.01 6.14 -8.61
N TRP A 112 1.15 6.98 -8.02
CA TRP A 112 0.68 6.80 -6.65
C TRP A 112 -0.69 6.17 -6.59
N PHE A 113 -0.87 5.14 -5.77
CA PHE A 113 -2.16 4.46 -5.62
C PHE A 113 -2.53 4.32 -4.15
N ARG A 114 -3.83 4.40 -3.85
CA ARG A 114 -4.37 3.93 -2.58
C ARG A 114 -4.74 2.46 -2.69
N LEU A 115 -4.62 1.74 -1.59
CA LEU A 115 -4.92 0.32 -1.53
C LEU A 115 -6.35 0.08 -1.06
N HIS A 116 -6.92 -1.04 -1.49
CA HIS A 116 -8.15 -1.53 -0.87
C HIS A 116 -7.89 -1.95 0.58
N PRO A 117 -8.89 -1.88 1.47
CA PRO A 117 -8.76 -2.26 2.87
C PRO A 117 -8.29 -3.70 3.12
N TRP A 118 -8.39 -4.59 2.13
CA TRP A 118 -7.96 -6.00 2.18
C TRP A 118 -6.55 -6.25 1.61
N MET A 119 -5.92 -5.25 0.98
CA MET A 119 -4.57 -5.38 0.42
C MET A 119 -3.49 -5.11 1.48
N ASP A 120 -2.38 -5.83 1.39
CA ASP A 120 -1.17 -5.57 2.16
C ASP A 120 -0.05 -5.05 1.26
N SER A 121 0.41 -3.82 1.50
CA SER A 121 1.55 -3.29 0.75
C SER A 121 2.80 -4.13 0.96
N ASP A 122 3.00 -4.74 2.14
CA ASP A 122 4.26 -5.39 2.46
C ASP A 122 4.49 -6.74 1.75
N ALA A 123 3.42 -7.37 1.29
CA ALA A 123 3.46 -8.53 0.42
C ALA A 123 3.94 -8.20 -1.01
N MET A 124 3.91 -6.92 -1.41
CA MET A 124 4.25 -6.51 -2.77
C MET A 124 5.77 -6.55 -3.04
N ARG A 125 6.12 -6.83 -4.28
CA ARG A 125 7.47 -6.91 -4.83
C ARG A 125 7.57 -6.09 -6.11
N ASP A 126 8.79 -5.78 -6.52
CA ASP A 126 9.06 -5.09 -7.77
C ASP A 126 8.56 -5.95 -8.95
N PRO A 127 7.79 -5.37 -9.89
CA PRO A 127 7.12 -6.13 -10.95
C PRO A 127 8.04 -6.49 -12.12
N GLY A 128 9.20 -5.82 -12.25
CA GLY A 128 10.11 -6.06 -13.35
C GLY A 128 11.24 -5.03 -13.41
N GLU A 129 12.08 -5.14 -14.43
CA GLU A 129 13.23 -4.26 -14.62
C GLU A 129 12.83 -2.80 -14.75
N HIS A 130 13.60 -1.92 -14.10
CA HIS A 130 13.42 -0.46 -14.10
C HIS A 130 12.07 0.01 -13.53
N ILE A 131 11.40 -0.83 -12.74
CA ILE A 131 10.22 -0.47 -11.97
C ILE A 131 10.41 -0.94 -10.52
N GLU A 132 10.28 -0.03 -9.56
CA GLU A 132 10.31 -0.35 -8.13
C GLU A 132 8.94 -0.08 -7.47
N VAL A 133 8.59 -0.85 -6.45
CA VAL A 133 7.43 -0.58 -5.56
C VAL A 133 7.90 0.11 -4.30
N ILE A 134 7.49 1.37 -4.13
CA ILE A 134 7.68 2.15 -2.92
C ILE A 134 6.48 1.91 -1.99
N ARG A 135 6.74 1.37 -0.81
CA ARG A 135 5.70 0.93 0.13
C ARG A 135 6.10 1.20 1.58
N TYR A 136 5.14 1.10 2.50
CA TYR A 136 5.34 1.44 3.91
C TYR A 136 6.57 0.77 4.55
N GLY A 137 6.69 -0.55 4.42
CA GLY A 137 7.78 -1.31 5.04
C GLY A 137 9.10 -1.26 4.26
N HIS A 138 9.08 -0.76 3.03
CA HIS A 138 10.23 -0.80 2.13
C HIS A 138 10.31 0.41 1.18
N ARG A 139 11.38 1.17 1.41
CA ARG A 139 11.78 2.47 0.83
C ARG A 139 10.79 3.62 1.12
N TYR A 140 11.21 4.82 0.71
CA TYR A 140 10.48 6.07 0.84
C TYR A 140 10.46 6.75 -0.52
N ALA A 141 9.47 7.60 -0.77
CA ALA A 141 9.44 8.43 -1.96
C ALA A 141 10.14 9.77 -1.69
N VAL A 142 10.90 10.29 -2.65
CA VAL A 142 11.36 11.68 -2.60
C VAL A 142 10.23 12.56 -3.14
N ALA A 143 9.54 13.27 -2.25
CA ALA A 143 8.28 13.93 -2.59
C ALA A 143 8.48 15.36 -3.11
N PRO A 144 7.65 15.85 -4.04
CA PRO A 144 7.64 17.27 -4.45
C PRO A 144 7.58 18.23 -3.25
N PRO A 145 8.26 19.39 -3.23
CA PRO A 145 9.08 19.98 -4.29
C PRO A 145 10.59 19.73 -4.06
N SER A 146 10.96 18.56 -3.54
CA SER A 146 12.36 18.17 -3.29
C SER A 146 13.23 18.31 -4.54
N TRP A 147 14.52 18.56 -4.35
CA TRP A 147 15.52 18.62 -5.40
C TRP A 147 15.98 17.24 -5.85
N HIS A 148 16.20 17.07 -7.16
CA HIS A 148 16.77 15.89 -7.76
C HIS A 148 18.13 16.21 -8.39
N PRO A 149 19.27 15.81 -7.79
CA PRO A 149 20.60 16.14 -8.32
C PRO A 149 20.83 15.64 -9.76
N GLY A 150 20.57 14.35 -10.03
CA GLY A 150 20.78 13.77 -11.36
C GLY A 150 19.90 14.33 -12.48
N ALA A 151 18.68 14.80 -12.18
CA ALA A 151 17.80 15.44 -13.16
C ALA A 151 17.99 16.96 -13.19
N ARG A 152 18.78 17.53 -12.25
CA ARG A 152 18.99 18.96 -12.03
C ARG A 152 17.67 19.75 -12.01
N ALA A 153 16.66 19.18 -11.38
CA ALA A 153 15.30 19.72 -11.34
C ALA A 153 14.60 19.37 -10.02
N ARG A 154 13.50 20.06 -9.72
CA ARG A 154 12.63 19.71 -8.59
C ARG A 154 11.62 18.65 -8.99
N TYR A 155 11.32 17.75 -8.06
CA TYR A 155 10.14 16.91 -8.14
C TYR A 155 8.87 17.78 -8.19
N ARG A 156 7.93 17.41 -9.05
CA ARG A 156 6.61 18.03 -9.17
C ARG A 156 5.54 16.98 -9.33
N TRP A 157 4.34 17.27 -8.85
CA TRP A 157 3.12 16.60 -9.26
C TRP A 157 2.77 17.02 -10.67
N THR A 158 2.66 16.08 -11.60
CA THR A 158 2.46 16.36 -13.03
C THR A 158 1.22 17.22 -13.31
N GLN A 159 0.14 17.00 -12.56
CA GLN A 159 -1.13 17.72 -12.72
C GLN A 159 -1.27 18.95 -11.80
N ARG A 160 -0.36 19.13 -10.82
CA ARG A 160 -0.56 20.09 -9.71
C ARG A 160 0.68 20.90 -9.32
N GLY A 161 1.79 20.75 -10.04
CA GLY A 161 3.05 21.40 -9.73
C GLY A 161 3.53 21.03 -8.33
N THR A 162 3.55 21.99 -7.40
CA THR A 162 4.01 21.78 -6.02
C THR A 162 2.86 21.63 -5.01
N VAL A 163 1.61 21.63 -5.46
CA VAL A 163 0.45 21.47 -4.57
C VAL A 163 0.31 20.00 -4.18
N VAL A 164 0.35 19.72 -2.88
CA VAL A 164 0.27 18.36 -2.33
C VAL A 164 -1.15 17.82 -2.52
N PRO A 165 -1.34 16.66 -3.20
CA PRO A 165 -2.64 16.02 -3.28
C PRO A 165 -2.99 15.35 -1.95
N VAL A 166 -4.28 15.18 -1.69
CA VAL A 166 -4.74 14.35 -0.56
C VAL A 166 -4.88 12.89 -1.00
N LYS A 167 -4.80 11.94 -0.06
CA LYS A 167 -4.94 10.49 -0.35
C LYS A 167 -6.19 10.16 -1.17
N ALA A 168 -7.29 10.88 -0.97
CA ALA A 168 -8.54 10.70 -1.74
C ALA A 168 -8.41 11.03 -3.24
N ASN A 169 -7.38 11.77 -3.65
CA ASN A 169 -7.09 12.04 -5.07
C ASN A 169 -6.40 10.86 -5.77
N LEU A 170 -5.95 9.84 -5.04
CA LEU A 170 -5.30 8.67 -5.63
C LEU A 170 -6.34 7.67 -6.16
N ALA A 171 -6.06 7.10 -7.33
CA ALA A 171 -6.81 5.95 -7.82
C ALA A 171 -6.57 4.72 -6.91
N LEU A 172 -7.56 3.83 -6.87
CA LEU A 172 -7.37 2.51 -6.25
C LEU A 172 -6.44 1.67 -7.13
N LEU A 173 -5.53 0.94 -6.49
CA LEU A 173 -4.74 -0.08 -7.18
C LEU A 173 -5.68 -1.20 -7.67
N PRO A 174 -5.67 -1.58 -8.96
CA PRO A 174 -6.45 -2.71 -9.44
C PRO A 174 -6.08 -4.02 -8.74
N THR A 175 -7.06 -4.89 -8.57
CA THR A 175 -6.89 -6.22 -7.97
C THR A 175 -5.87 -7.06 -8.72
N GLU A 176 -5.90 -7.05 -10.05
CA GLU A 176 -5.00 -7.80 -10.92
C GLU A 176 -3.54 -7.38 -10.70
N TRP A 177 -3.34 -6.08 -10.50
CA TRP A 177 -2.04 -5.51 -10.18
C TRP A 177 -1.57 -5.94 -8.79
N TYR A 178 -2.45 -5.95 -7.79
CA TYR A 178 -2.10 -6.48 -6.46
C TYR A 178 -1.62 -7.93 -6.56
N VAL A 179 -2.38 -8.79 -7.26
CA VAL A 179 -2.02 -10.22 -7.42
C VAL A 179 -0.69 -10.39 -8.16
N HIS A 180 -0.44 -9.59 -9.20
CA HIS A 180 0.84 -9.60 -9.90
C HIS A 180 1.99 -9.20 -8.98
N LEU A 181 1.83 -8.10 -8.22
CA LEU A 181 2.85 -7.58 -7.32
C LEU A 181 3.14 -8.50 -6.13
N THR A 182 2.18 -9.33 -5.73
CA THR A 182 2.41 -10.38 -4.74
C THR A 182 2.87 -11.70 -5.35
N ARG A 183 3.09 -11.78 -6.67
CA ARG A 183 3.44 -13.01 -7.42
C ARG A 183 2.43 -14.14 -7.24
N GLY A 184 1.18 -13.81 -6.95
CA GLY A 184 0.18 -14.78 -6.56
C GLY A 184 0.43 -15.46 -5.21
N CYS A 185 1.40 -14.98 -4.40
CA CYS A 185 1.56 -15.46 -3.03
C CYS A 185 0.24 -15.30 -2.29
N SER A 186 -0.18 -16.39 -1.67
CA SER A 186 -1.28 -16.41 -0.71
C SER A 186 -0.92 -15.56 0.52
N CYS A 187 -1.91 -15.12 1.30
CA CYS A 187 -1.64 -14.43 2.57
C CYS A 187 -0.83 -15.26 3.59
N PHE A 188 -0.58 -16.54 3.31
CA PHE A 188 0.16 -17.44 4.19
C PHE A 188 1.67 -17.15 4.22
N ASP A 189 2.22 -16.44 3.22
CA ASP A 189 3.68 -16.29 3.05
C ASP A 189 4.31 -15.11 3.80
N VAL A 190 3.57 -14.45 4.70
CA VAL A 190 4.04 -13.18 5.29
C VAL A 190 4.21 -13.19 6.81
N GLU A 191 5.46 -13.45 7.20
CA GLU A 191 5.87 -13.69 8.57
C GLU A 191 6.06 -12.41 9.41
N ARG A 192 5.35 -12.41 10.54
CA ARG A 192 5.56 -11.70 11.81
C ARG A 192 5.50 -10.16 11.82
N ALA A 193 6.14 -9.45 10.88
CA ALA A 193 6.10 -7.97 10.85
C ALA A 193 4.78 -7.43 10.27
N GLU A 194 4.23 -8.13 9.27
CA GLU A 194 2.94 -7.80 8.63
C GLU A 194 1.78 -8.03 9.60
N ARG A 195 1.88 -9.09 10.41
CA ARG A 195 0.94 -9.38 11.50
C ARG A 195 0.84 -8.22 12.50
N LYS A 196 1.94 -7.54 12.83
CA LYS A 196 1.95 -6.43 13.80
C LYS A 196 1.30 -5.15 13.26
N MET A 197 1.53 -4.81 11.99
CA MET A 197 0.88 -3.65 11.35
C MET A 197 -0.57 -3.90 11.01
N MET A 198 -0.88 -5.09 10.52
CA MET A 198 -2.24 -5.53 10.31
C MET A 198 -3.02 -5.45 11.61
N MET A 199 -2.46 -5.97 12.71
CA MET A 199 -3.04 -5.81 14.04
C MET A 199 -3.16 -4.35 14.47
N ARG A 200 -2.19 -3.48 14.13
CA ARG A 200 -2.24 -2.06 14.47
C ARG A 200 -3.34 -1.29 13.73
N ARG A 201 -3.58 -1.56 12.43
CA ARG A 201 -4.73 -0.97 11.69
C ARG A 201 -6.06 -1.38 12.29
N VAL A 202 -6.11 -2.61 12.78
CA VAL A 202 -7.28 -3.22 13.38
C VAL A 202 -7.55 -2.67 14.78
N MET A 203 -6.51 -2.57 15.61
CA MET A 203 -6.61 -1.98 16.95
C MET A 203 -6.91 -0.48 16.90
N ASN A 204 -6.58 0.20 15.79
CA ASN A 204 -6.94 1.61 15.55
C ASN A 204 -8.34 1.79 14.94
N ARG A 205 -9.14 0.73 14.75
CA ARG A 205 -10.55 0.90 14.35
C ARG A 205 -11.39 1.47 15.50
N PRO A 206 -12.49 2.18 15.17
CA PRO A 206 -13.51 2.51 16.16
C PRO A 206 -13.97 1.22 16.87
N SER A 207 -14.11 1.26 18.19
CA SER A 207 -14.66 0.13 18.96
C SER A 207 -16.19 0.06 18.84
N GLY A 208 -16.77 -1.08 19.23
CA GLY A 208 -18.22 -1.28 19.27
C GLY A 208 -18.88 -1.31 17.89
N GLU A 209 -20.10 -0.79 17.79
CA GLU A 209 -20.95 -0.91 16.59
C GLU A 209 -20.35 -0.22 15.36
N ALA A 210 -19.66 0.91 15.55
CA ALA A 210 -18.99 1.62 14.46
C ALA A 210 -17.86 0.77 13.84
N GLY A 211 -17.10 0.05 14.68
CA GLY A 211 -16.07 -0.88 14.23
C GLY A 211 -16.64 -2.06 13.44
N ARG A 212 -17.72 -2.67 13.95
CA ARG A 212 -18.43 -3.77 13.27
C ARG A 212 -18.97 -3.34 11.91
N LYS A 213 -19.60 -2.17 11.84
CA LYS A 213 -20.12 -1.62 10.59
C LYS A 213 -19.00 -1.41 9.56
N ALA A 214 -17.89 -0.78 9.95
CA ALA A 214 -16.74 -0.59 9.06
C ALA A 214 -16.13 -1.93 8.60
N ALA A 215 -16.08 -2.94 9.48
CA ALA A 215 -15.61 -4.27 9.15
C ALA A 215 -16.49 -4.96 8.09
N ARG A 216 -17.81 -4.87 8.21
CA ARG A 216 -18.77 -5.42 7.23
C ARG A 216 -18.69 -4.72 5.88
N GLU A 217 -18.52 -3.40 5.88
CA GLU A 217 -18.33 -2.63 4.66
C GLU A 217 -17.04 -3.04 3.94
N ASP A 218 -15.95 -3.24 4.68
CA ASP A 218 -14.69 -3.68 4.09
C ASP A 218 -14.75 -5.12 3.57
N LEU A 219 -15.44 -6.02 4.29
CA LEU A 219 -15.69 -7.39 3.82
C LEU A 219 -16.53 -7.37 2.53
N THR A 220 -17.57 -6.53 2.47
CA THR A 220 -18.43 -6.41 1.29
C THR A 220 -17.64 -5.91 0.07
N LYS A 221 -16.83 -4.86 0.24
CA LYS A 221 -15.93 -4.38 -0.82
C LYS A 221 -14.91 -5.43 -1.27
N ALA A 222 -14.42 -6.25 -0.35
CA ALA A 222 -13.50 -7.34 -0.66
C ALA A 222 -14.19 -8.46 -1.47
N SER A 223 -15.39 -8.86 -1.05
CA SER A 223 -16.23 -9.85 -1.75
C SER A 223 -16.62 -9.38 -3.16
N GLU A 224 -16.98 -8.12 -3.32
CA GLU A 224 -17.27 -7.52 -4.65
C GLU A 224 -16.04 -7.50 -5.55
N ALA A 225 -14.87 -7.14 -5.01
CA ALA A 225 -13.63 -7.19 -5.76
C ALA A 225 -13.27 -8.63 -6.18
N LEU A 226 -13.53 -9.62 -5.32
CA LEU A 226 -13.30 -11.03 -5.61
C LEU A 226 -14.23 -11.53 -6.73
N SER A 227 -15.52 -11.16 -6.72
CA SER A 227 -16.46 -11.61 -7.74
C SER A 227 -16.11 -11.13 -9.15
N HIS A 228 -15.30 -10.07 -9.26
CA HIS A 228 -14.82 -9.50 -10.51
C HIS A 228 -13.38 -9.93 -10.85
N ALA A 229 -12.79 -10.83 -10.07
CA ALA A 229 -11.41 -11.24 -10.25
C ALA A 229 -11.19 -12.02 -11.57
N SER A 230 -10.11 -11.66 -12.26
CA SER A 230 -9.69 -12.30 -13.51
C SER A 230 -9.45 -13.81 -13.35
N PRO A 231 -9.76 -14.64 -14.38
CA PRO A 231 -9.39 -16.05 -14.39
C PRO A 231 -7.90 -16.25 -14.04
N GLY A 232 -7.60 -17.18 -13.13
CA GLY A 232 -6.24 -17.48 -12.66
C GLY A 232 -5.77 -16.71 -11.42
N SER A 233 -6.45 -15.63 -11.01
CA SER A 233 -6.13 -14.89 -9.76
C SER A 233 -7.10 -15.14 -8.61
N ARG A 234 -8.28 -15.70 -8.91
CA ARG A 234 -9.43 -15.84 -8.02
C ARG A 234 -9.11 -16.59 -6.74
N ASN A 235 -8.48 -17.76 -6.83
CA ASN A 235 -8.23 -18.62 -5.67
C ASN A 235 -7.22 -17.98 -4.71
N ASN A 236 -6.15 -17.38 -5.24
CA ASN A 236 -5.16 -16.65 -4.44
C ASN A 236 -5.78 -15.43 -3.76
N MET A 237 -6.67 -14.71 -4.46
CA MET A 237 -7.41 -13.59 -3.90
C MET A 237 -8.37 -14.03 -2.80
N LEU A 238 -9.12 -15.12 -3.00
CA LEU A 238 -10.01 -15.71 -1.99
C LEU A 238 -9.21 -16.11 -0.74
N SER A 239 -8.10 -16.83 -0.91
CA SER A 239 -7.19 -17.20 0.18
C SER A 239 -6.73 -15.95 0.94
N SER A 240 -6.27 -14.93 0.22
CA SER A 240 -5.77 -13.69 0.83
C SER A 240 -6.83 -12.95 1.63
N ILE A 241 -8.06 -12.83 1.10
CA ILE A 241 -9.15 -12.14 1.77
C ILE A 241 -9.61 -12.96 2.99
N ALA A 242 -9.80 -14.27 2.82
CA ALA A 242 -10.25 -15.17 3.89
C ALA A 242 -9.29 -15.16 5.08
N GLY A 243 -7.98 -15.34 4.84
CA GLY A 243 -6.99 -15.32 5.92
C GLY A 243 -6.99 -13.98 6.66
N ARG A 244 -7.17 -12.86 5.94
CA ARG A 244 -7.21 -11.53 6.55
C ARG A 244 -8.38 -11.37 7.52
N PHE A 245 -9.60 -11.67 7.04
CA PHE A 245 -10.81 -11.47 7.82
C PHE A 245 -10.99 -12.48 8.95
N LEU A 246 -10.60 -13.74 8.74
CA LEU A 246 -10.70 -14.78 9.78
C LEU A 246 -9.65 -14.57 10.89
N LEU A 247 -8.45 -14.09 10.55
CA LEU A 247 -7.47 -13.68 11.58
C LEU A 247 -7.93 -12.41 12.33
N TYR A 248 -8.73 -11.55 11.70
CA TYR A 248 -9.32 -10.41 12.40
C TYR A 248 -10.33 -10.84 13.44
N ASP A 249 -11.21 -11.78 13.08
CA ASP A 249 -12.23 -12.22 14.03
C ASP A 249 -11.61 -12.98 15.22
N SER A 250 -10.68 -13.89 14.94
CA SER A 250 -10.02 -14.69 15.97
C SER A 250 -9.23 -13.86 16.98
N VAL A 251 -8.76 -12.67 16.60
CA VAL A 251 -7.96 -11.80 17.48
C VAL A 251 -8.81 -10.72 18.18
N LEU A 252 -9.95 -10.31 17.61
CA LEU A 252 -10.75 -9.21 18.15
C LEU A 252 -12.01 -9.65 18.90
N ASN A 253 -12.16 -10.94 19.20
CA ASN A 253 -13.32 -11.48 19.91
C ASN A 253 -14.66 -11.21 19.19
N GLY A 254 -14.81 -11.58 17.91
CA GLY A 254 -16.16 -11.59 17.32
C GLY A 254 -16.61 -10.29 16.68
N VAL A 255 -15.71 -9.47 16.12
CA VAL A 255 -16.12 -8.23 15.40
C VAL A 255 -16.94 -8.57 14.15
N LEU A 256 -16.71 -9.73 13.55
CA LEU A 256 -17.50 -10.27 12.44
C LEU A 256 -17.67 -11.77 12.68
N ASP A 257 -18.90 -12.28 12.68
CA ASP A 257 -19.11 -13.73 12.83
C ASP A 257 -18.32 -14.52 11.77
N ASP A 258 -17.53 -15.50 12.22
CA ASP A 258 -16.81 -16.48 11.39
C ASP A 258 -17.71 -17.03 10.27
N VAL A 259 -18.97 -17.31 10.60
CA VAL A 259 -19.96 -17.81 9.64
C VAL A 259 -20.33 -16.73 8.61
N GLU A 260 -20.48 -15.47 9.02
CA GLU A 260 -20.73 -14.33 8.12
C GLU A 260 -19.59 -14.16 7.11
N ILE A 261 -18.34 -14.23 7.58
CA ILE A 261 -17.15 -14.14 6.74
C ILE A 261 -17.11 -15.28 5.73
N MET A 262 -17.19 -16.52 6.21
CA MET A 262 -17.13 -17.70 5.36
C MET A 262 -18.25 -17.71 4.31
N PHE A 263 -19.48 -17.38 4.71
CA PHE A 263 -20.64 -17.35 3.82
C PHE A 263 -20.48 -16.30 2.71
N LYS A 264 -20.11 -15.06 3.06
CA LYS A 264 -19.88 -14.00 2.06
C LYS A 264 -18.75 -14.35 1.09
N LEU A 265 -17.64 -14.90 1.59
CA LEU A 265 -16.50 -15.26 0.75
C LEU A 265 -16.78 -16.49 -0.12
N TYR A 266 -17.55 -17.46 0.39
CA TYR A 266 -18.00 -18.62 -0.40
C TYR A 266 -18.81 -18.17 -1.61
N HIS A 267 -19.83 -17.34 -1.39
CA HIS A 267 -20.66 -16.83 -2.48
C HIS A 267 -19.89 -15.94 -3.45
N ALA A 268 -18.95 -15.13 -2.95
CA ALA A 268 -18.07 -14.34 -3.81
C ALA A 268 -17.14 -15.21 -4.66
N GLY A 269 -16.59 -16.29 -4.10
CA GLY A 269 -15.77 -17.26 -4.84
C GLY A 269 -16.54 -17.95 -5.95
N LEU A 270 -17.77 -18.40 -5.67
CA LEU A 270 -18.65 -18.98 -6.68
C LEU A 270 -19.04 -17.96 -7.77
N ALA A 271 -19.34 -16.72 -7.39
CA ALA A 271 -19.65 -15.66 -8.34
C ALA A 271 -18.44 -15.30 -9.21
N ALA A 272 -17.23 -15.41 -8.66
CA ALA A 272 -15.99 -15.31 -9.40
C ALA A 272 -15.75 -16.52 -10.33
N GLY A 273 -16.55 -17.58 -10.26
CA GLY A 273 -16.40 -18.78 -11.08
C GLY A 273 -15.36 -19.77 -10.58
N LEU A 274 -15.07 -19.79 -9.27
CA LEU A 274 -14.36 -20.90 -8.63
C LEU A 274 -15.31 -22.09 -8.44
N GLU A 275 -14.75 -23.30 -8.46
CA GLU A 275 -15.53 -24.49 -8.14
C GLU A 275 -15.90 -24.52 -6.66
N LYS A 276 -17.04 -25.16 -6.33
CA LYS A 276 -17.51 -25.29 -4.94
C LYS A 276 -16.45 -25.91 -4.04
N HIS A 277 -15.85 -27.01 -4.49
CA HIS A 277 -14.85 -27.73 -3.70
C HIS A 277 -13.56 -26.92 -3.50
N GLU A 278 -13.09 -26.23 -4.55
CA GLU A 278 -11.92 -25.35 -4.46
C GLU A 278 -12.18 -24.18 -3.50
N THR A 279 -13.35 -23.55 -3.60
CA THR A 279 -13.77 -22.43 -2.74
C THR A 279 -13.80 -22.86 -1.26
N ASP A 280 -14.44 -24.00 -0.97
CA ASP A 280 -14.52 -24.55 0.38
C ASP A 280 -13.15 -24.87 0.97
N ASN A 281 -12.28 -25.55 0.19
CA ASN A 281 -10.94 -25.92 0.63
C ASN A 281 -10.09 -24.69 0.95
N THR A 282 -10.19 -23.65 0.13
CA THR A 282 -9.43 -22.41 0.32
C THR A 282 -9.88 -21.64 1.55
N ILE A 283 -11.19 -21.51 1.76
CA ILE A 283 -11.75 -20.85 2.96
C ILE A 283 -11.39 -21.65 4.22
N ARG A 284 -11.52 -22.99 4.18
CA ARG A 284 -11.13 -23.86 5.30
C ARG A 284 -9.65 -23.73 5.64
N SER A 285 -8.78 -23.77 4.63
CA SER A 285 -7.33 -23.64 4.82
C SER A 285 -6.97 -22.29 5.46
N ALA A 286 -7.64 -21.21 5.04
CA ALA A 286 -7.49 -19.89 5.63
C ALA A 286 -7.96 -19.82 7.09
N ARG A 287 -9.08 -20.49 7.41
CA ARG A 287 -9.60 -20.59 8.77
C ARG A 287 -8.67 -21.37 9.70
N ASP A 288 -8.24 -22.55 9.28
CA ASP A 288 -7.34 -23.40 10.06
C ASP A 288 -6.02 -22.66 10.37
N TRP A 289 -5.50 -21.93 9.39
CA TRP A 289 -4.37 -21.04 9.61
C TRP A 289 -4.67 -19.93 10.61
N ALA A 290 -5.80 -19.21 10.47
CA ALA A 290 -6.17 -18.12 11.37
C ALA A 290 -6.37 -18.57 12.82
N ILE A 291 -6.93 -19.77 13.04
CA ILE A 291 -7.09 -20.39 14.37
C ILE A 291 -5.71 -20.70 14.96
N ARG A 292 -4.82 -21.38 14.20
CA ARG A 292 -3.46 -21.67 14.67
C ARG A 292 -2.69 -20.40 15.05
N GLU A 293 -2.82 -19.34 14.25
CA GLU A 293 -2.16 -18.06 14.51
C GLU A 293 -2.81 -17.24 15.63
N GLY A 294 -4.10 -17.44 15.90
CA GLY A 294 -4.83 -16.84 17.02
C GLY A 294 -4.49 -17.51 18.36
N MET A 295 -4.39 -18.84 18.39
CA MET A 295 -4.09 -19.63 19.60
C MET A 295 -2.66 -19.48 20.09
N ASN A 296 -1.68 -19.21 19.22
CA ASN A 296 -0.29 -18.94 19.60
C ASN A 296 -0.08 -17.60 20.35
N ARG A 297 -1.16 -17.02 20.90
CA ARG A 297 -1.20 -15.72 21.57
C ARG A 297 -1.70 -15.77 23.02
N GLU A 298 -2.21 -16.92 23.47
CA GLU A 298 -2.39 -17.22 24.90
C GLU A 298 -1.07 -17.72 25.50
#